data_AF-A0A8T0F462-F1
#
_entry.id   AF-A0A8T0F462-F1
#
_cell.length_a   1.000
_cell.length_b   1.000
_cell.length_c   1.000
_cell.angle_alpha   90.00
_cell.angle_beta   90.00
_cell.angle_gamma   90.00
#
_symmetry.space_group_name_H-M   'P 1'
#
loop_
_entity.id
_entity.type
_entity.pdbx_description
1 polymer ?
#
loop_
_entity_poly.entity_id
_entity_poly.type
_entity_poly.pdbx_seq_one_letter_code
_entity_poly.pdbx_strand_id
1 'polypeptide(L)'
;MTPFRSVEDVDIWVGIQLENHMPGSILGPSAVCIIAKQFYFSQKGDRLFFNHEGLLAPFTADQRSTIKNTSLGRILCDNTNIRHIPKNTFFLPSAK
;
A
#
# COMPACT_ATOMS: atom_id res chain seq x y z
N MET A 1 32.80 8.09 17.75
CA MET A 1 31.83 7.44 18.65
C MET A 1 30.63 7.06 17.80
N THR A 2 30.42 5.78 17.52
CA THR A 2 29.18 5.34 16.86
C THR A 2 28.03 5.44 17.88
N PRO A 3 26.85 5.93 17.48
CA PRO A 3 25.72 6.14 18.41
C PRO A 3 25.20 4.83 19.02
N PHE A 4 25.41 3.70 18.35
CA PHE A 4 25.06 2.36 18.83
C PHE A 4 26.31 1.52 19.07
N ARG A 5 26.27 0.62 20.07
CA ARG A 5 27.37 -0.28 20.42
C ARG A 5 27.23 -1.62 19.71
N SER A 6 26.01 -2.09 19.52
CA SER A 6 25.67 -3.29 18.75
C SER A 6 24.51 -3.04 17.78
N VAL A 7 24.32 -3.96 16.83
CA VAL A 7 23.19 -3.90 15.89
C VAL A 7 21.85 -4.12 16.61
N GLU A 8 21.85 -4.90 17.69
CA GLU A 8 20.68 -5.17 18.53
C GLU A 8 20.20 -3.93 19.30
N ASP A 9 21.05 -2.92 19.46
CA ASP A 9 20.69 -1.65 20.11
C ASP A 9 20.02 -0.65 19.15
N VAL A 10 19.96 -0.98 17.86
CA VAL A 10 19.40 -0.09 16.84
C VAL A 10 17.86 -0.14 16.91
N ASP A 11 17.25 1.01 17.16
CA ASP A 11 15.80 1.16 17.07
C ASP A 11 15.29 0.70 15.70
N ILE A 12 14.26 -0.15 15.69
CA ILE A 12 13.73 -0.73 14.46
C ILE A 12 13.33 0.34 13.43
N TRP A 13 12.75 1.47 13.88
CA TRP A 13 12.38 2.56 13.00
C TRP A 13 13.59 3.19 12.32
N VAL A 14 14.70 3.37 13.05
CA VAL A 14 15.95 3.88 12.46
C VAL A 14 16.54 2.85 11.52
N GLY A 15 16.62 1.59 11.95
CA GLY A 15 17.18 0.49 11.16
C GLY A 15 16.51 0.32 9.80
N ILE A 16 15.16 0.26 9.77
CA ILE A 16 14.45 0.05 8.50
C ILE A 16 14.58 1.21 7.51
N GLN A 17 14.80 2.44 7.98
CA GLN A 17 14.99 3.62 7.13
C GLN A 17 16.40 3.69 6.53
N LEU A 18 17.37 3.01 7.16
CA LEU A 18 18.76 2.97 6.72
C LEU A 18 19.06 1.80 5.77
N GLU A 19 18.11 0.89 5.56
CA GLU A 19 18.27 -0.20 4.60
C GLU A 19 18.18 0.28 3.14
N ASN A 20 18.98 -0.33 2.27
CA ASN A 20 18.85 -0.11 0.83
C ASN A 20 17.50 -0.61 0.32
N HIS A 21 16.87 0.17 -0.56
CA HIS A 21 15.59 -0.18 -1.15
C HIS A 21 15.68 -1.44 -2.02
N MET A 22 14.65 -2.28 -1.95
CA MET A 22 14.47 -3.40 -2.87
C MET A 22 14.18 -2.89 -4.30
N PRO A 23 14.53 -3.63 -5.37
CA PRO A 23 14.21 -3.23 -6.75
C PRO A 23 12.71 -2.92 -6.94
N GLY A 24 12.39 -1.71 -7.39
CA GLY A 24 11.01 -1.26 -7.59
C GLY A 24 10.22 -0.93 -6.31
N SER A 25 10.87 -0.94 -5.15
CA SER A 25 10.28 -0.60 -3.85
C SER A 25 10.84 0.71 -3.33
N ILE A 26 10.08 1.39 -2.49
CA ILE A 26 10.57 2.52 -1.66
C ILE A 26 11.04 2.06 -0.28
N LEU A 27 11.08 0.75 -0.04
CA LEU A 27 11.35 0.12 1.25
C LEU A 27 12.47 -0.91 1.13
N GLY A 28 13.28 -1.01 2.18
CA GLY A 28 14.25 -2.08 2.39
C GLY A 28 13.63 -3.42 2.79
N PRO A 29 14.41 -4.51 2.80
CA PRO A 29 13.94 -5.87 3.02
C PRO A 29 13.18 -6.09 4.34
N SER A 30 13.64 -5.49 5.45
CA SER A 30 12.99 -5.65 6.75
C SER A 30 11.63 -4.96 6.79
N ALA A 31 11.55 -3.72 6.29
CA ALA A 31 10.30 -2.99 6.16
C ALA A 31 9.31 -3.74 5.26
N VAL A 32 9.77 -4.24 4.10
CA VAL A 32 8.93 -5.02 3.18
C VAL A 32 8.36 -6.25 3.88
N CYS A 33 9.18 -7.02 4.60
CA CYS A 33 8.72 -8.21 5.31
C CYS A 33 7.63 -7.89 6.35
N ILE A 34 7.87 -6.89 7.19
CA ILE A 34 6.95 -6.48 8.26
C ILE A 34 5.63 -5.97 7.67
N ILE A 35 5.72 -5.02 6.72
CA ILE A 35 4.56 -4.38 6.11
C ILE A 35 3.75 -5.38 5.29
N ALA A 36 4.38 -6.25 4.50
CA ALA A 36 3.68 -7.27 3.73
C ALA A 36 2.93 -8.26 4.62
N LYS A 37 3.55 -8.73 5.70
CA LYS A 37 2.88 -9.61 6.68
C LYS A 37 1.69 -8.90 7.33
N GLN A 38 1.86 -7.64 7.72
CA GLN A 38 0.77 -6.88 8.32
C GLN A 38 -0.40 -6.72 7.36
N PHE A 39 -0.17 -6.31 6.11
CA PHE A 39 -1.22 -6.20 5.10
C PHE A 39 -1.91 -7.54 4.81
N TYR A 40 -1.13 -8.63 4.72
CA TYR A 40 -1.67 -9.97 4.52
C TYR A 40 -2.64 -10.36 5.65
N PHE A 41 -2.22 -10.22 6.91
CA PHE A 41 -3.06 -10.58 8.05
C PHE A 41 -4.26 -9.65 8.20
N SER A 42 -4.11 -8.36 7.94
CA SER A 42 -5.24 -7.43 7.93
C SER A 42 -6.27 -7.79 6.86
N GLN A 43 -5.84 -8.17 5.66
CA GLN A 43 -6.75 -8.62 4.60
C GLN A 43 -7.43 -9.95 4.95
N LYS A 44 -6.65 -10.96 5.36
CA LYS A 44 -7.18 -12.31 5.61
C LYS A 44 -7.99 -12.43 6.90
N GLY A 45 -7.67 -11.62 7.90
CA GLY A 45 -8.38 -11.58 9.18
C GLY A 45 -9.69 -10.80 9.11
N ASP A 46 -9.91 -9.99 8.07
CA ASP A 46 -11.13 -9.22 7.90
C ASP A 46 -12.21 -10.04 7.19
N ARG A 47 -13.19 -10.54 7.95
CA ARG A 47 -14.34 -11.27 7.40
C ARG A 47 -15.07 -10.50 6.30
N LEU A 48 -15.11 -9.17 6.38
CA LEU A 48 -15.83 -8.28 5.48
C LEU A 48 -14.93 -7.71 4.37
N PHE A 49 -13.73 -8.27 4.16
CA PHE A 49 -12.84 -7.79 3.11
C PHE A 49 -13.54 -7.84 1.74
N PHE A 50 -13.52 -6.71 1.02
CA PHE A 50 -14.38 -6.48 -0.15
C PHE A 50 -14.21 -7.51 -1.28
N ASN A 51 -13.03 -8.14 -1.37
CA ASN A 51 -12.71 -9.09 -2.43
C ASN A 51 -13.05 -10.55 -2.05
N HIS A 52 -13.68 -10.80 -0.90
CA HIS A 52 -14.15 -12.13 -0.55
C HIS A 52 -15.28 -12.60 -1.48
N GLU A 53 -15.26 -13.90 -1.78
CA GLU A 53 -16.22 -14.59 -2.65
C GLU A 53 -16.95 -15.70 -1.87
N GLY A 54 -18.02 -16.23 -2.46
CA GLY A 54 -18.86 -17.27 -1.84
C GLY A 54 -20.12 -16.71 -1.17
N LEU A 55 -20.83 -17.58 -0.46
CA LEU A 55 -22.17 -17.31 0.10
C LEU A 55 -22.19 -16.18 1.14
N LEU A 56 -21.08 -15.99 1.86
CA LEU A 56 -20.95 -14.96 2.90
C LEU A 56 -20.17 -13.73 2.42
N ALA A 57 -19.99 -13.58 1.10
CA ALA A 57 -19.30 -12.43 0.54
C ALA A 57 -20.07 -11.12 0.83
N PRO A 58 -19.37 -10.04 1.18
CA PRO A 58 -20.01 -8.75 1.48
C PRO A 58 -20.62 -8.06 0.25
N PHE A 59 -20.20 -8.45 -0.96
CA PHE A 59 -20.63 -7.85 -2.23
C PHE A 59 -20.98 -8.93 -3.26
N THR A 60 -21.88 -8.60 -4.20
CA THR A 60 -22.13 -9.43 -5.38
C THR A 60 -20.94 -9.39 -6.36
N ALA A 61 -20.91 -10.31 -7.33
CA ALA A 61 -19.86 -10.31 -8.35
C ALA A 61 -19.79 -8.99 -9.14
N ASP A 62 -20.95 -8.45 -9.53
CA ASP A 62 -21.03 -7.19 -10.29
C ASP A 62 -20.60 -5.98 -9.45
N GLN A 63 -20.97 -5.95 -8.17
CA GLN A 63 -20.51 -4.92 -7.24
C GLN A 63 -18.99 -4.99 -7.03
N ARG A 64 -18.41 -6.19 -6.85
CA ARG A 64 -16.96 -6.36 -6.74
C ARG A 64 -16.24 -5.90 -8.02
N SER A 65 -16.78 -6.23 -9.19
CA SER A 65 -16.23 -5.76 -10.47
C SER A 65 -16.21 -4.24 -10.55
N THR A 66 -17.30 -3.59 -10.12
CA THR A 66 -17.39 -2.12 -10.06
C THR A 66 -16.38 -1.52 -9.09
N ILE A 67 -16.25 -2.08 -7.88
CA ILE A 67 -15.28 -1.62 -6.87
C ILE A 67 -13.84 -1.73 -7.42
N LYS A 68 -13.49 -2.85 -8.08
CA LYS A 68 -12.16 -3.07 -8.69
C LYS A 68 -11.81 -2.05 -9.78
N ASN A 69 -12.81 -1.45 -10.43
CA ASN A 69 -12.62 -0.42 -11.45
C ASN A 69 -12.44 1.00 -10.85
N THR A 70 -12.51 1.15 -9.53
CA THR A 70 -12.29 2.44 -8.86
C THR A 70 -10.81 2.84 -8.91
N SER A 71 -10.53 4.13 -9.02
CA SER A 71 -9.17 4.68 -8.91
C SER A 71 -9.15 5.93 -8.03
N LEU A 72 -8.02 6.19 -7.35
CA LEU A 72 -7.85 7.42 -6.57
C LEU A 72 -8.02 8.66 -7.45
N GLY A 73 -7.58 8.60 -8.72
CA GLY A 73 -7.80 9.70 -9.67
C GLY A 73 -9.27 9.99 -9.92
N ARG A 74 -10.12 8.96 -10.04
CA ARG A 74 -11.58 9.14 -10.17
C ARG A 74 -12.18 9.78 -8.91
N ILE A 75 -11.78 9.31 -7.73
CA ILE A 75 -12.24 9.88 -6.44
C ILE A 75 -11.92 11.37 -6.37
N LEU A 76 -10.71 11.76 -6.77
CA LEU A 76 -10.30 13.16 -6.79
C LEU A 76 -11.09 13.98 -7.82
N CYS A 77 -11.32 13.46 -9.03
CA CYS A 77 -12.17 14.14 -10.04
C CYS A 77 -13.60 14.38 -9.53
N ASP A 78 -14.19 13.38 -8.89
CA ASP A 78 -15.60 13.44 -8.47
C ASP A 78 -15.82 14.39 -7.28
N ASN A 79 -14.78 14.64 -6.47
CA ASN A 79 -14.90 15.36 -5.19
C ASN A 79 -14.10 16.67 -5.14
N THR A 80 -13.43 17.08 -6.21
CA THR A 80 -12.63 18.31 -6.25
C THR A 80 -12.81 19.04 -7.58
N ASN A 81 -12.32 20.28 -7.67
CA ASN A 81 -12.35 21.07 -8.90
C ASN A 81 -11.12 20.83 -9.81
N ILE A 82 -10.37 19.74 -9.60
CA ILE A 82 -9.18 19.42 -10.40
C ILE A 82 -9.63 18.94 -11.79
N ARG A 83 -9.13 19.58 -12.85
CA ARG A 83 -9.51 19.27 -14.25
C ARG A 83 -8.64 18.20 -14.91
N HIS A 84 -7.41 18.03 -14.45
CA HIS A 84 -6.44 17.13 -15.05
C HIS A 84 -5.75 16.31 -13.97
N ILE A 85 -5.86 14.99 -14.07
CA ILE A 85 -5.29 14.03 -13.13
C ILE A 85 -4.60 12.92 -13.93
N PRO A 86 -3.39 12.48 -13.54
CA PRO A 86 -2.73 11.36 -14.19
C PRO A 86 -3.52 10.07 -13.99
N LYS A 87 -3.49 9.17 -14.99
CA LYS A 87 -4.19 7.87 -14.93
C LYS A 87 -3.79 7.04 -13.70
N ASN A 88 -2.51 7.10 -13.33
CA ASN A 88 -2.02 6.52 -12.08
C ASN A 88 -1.49 7.64 -11.18
N THR A 89 -2.23 7.95 -10.11
CA THR A 89 -1.94 9.03 -9.17
C THR A 89 -0.84 8.70 -8.17
N PHE A 90 -0.33 7.46 -8.15
CA PHE A 90 0.78 7.07 -7.27
C PHE A 90 2.15 7.43 -7.85
N PHE A 91 2.22 7.67 -9.16
CA PHE A 91 3.45 8.10 -9.82
C PHE A 91 3.36 9.57 -10.19
N LEU A 92 4.49 10.27 -10.08
CA LEU A 92 4.59 11.61 -10.64
C LEU A 92 4.39 11.50 -12.16
N PRO A 93 3.71 12.49 -12.79
CA PRO A 93 3.71 12.58 -14.24
C PRO A 93 5.16 12.57 -14.70
N SER A 94 5.51 11.72 -15.68
CA SER A 94 6.84 11.80 -16.28
C SER A 94 7.09 13.24 -16.70
N ALA A 95 8.17 13.83 -16.18
CA ALA A 95 8.71 15.03 -16.76
C ALA A 95 8.90 14.75 -18.26
N LYS A 96 8.29 15.57 -19.11
CA LYS A 96 8.68 15.61 -20.51
C LYS A 96 10.09 16.17 -20.63
#